data_AF-A0A2N1TWT4-F1
#
_entry.id   AF-A0A2N1TWT4-F1
#
_cell.length_a   1.000
_cell.length_b   1.000
_cell.length_c   1.000
_cell.angle_alpha   90.00
_cell.angle_beta   90.00
_cell.angle_gamma   90.00
#
_symmetry.space_group_name_H-M   'P 1'
#
loop_
_entity.id
_entity.type
_entity.pdbx_description
1 polymer ?
#
loop_
_entity_poly.entity_id
_entity_poly.type
_entity_poly.pdbx_seq_one_letter_code
_entity_poly.pdbx_strand_id
1 'polypeptide(L)'
;MTGNSTKFSLCASAALLMLQVFLLTNAEAADFYALFDYSDKSEVHLVFSTQTPANPYGKLFRAHPAKALYLDELNHFRLAFLHQTEAFKPAQRRLHRQVFDGLAMMADRGTGGYSQHQDQRDNMLADQSGRPVFRSRGAPFSPGPGFMITPQLARQNLVAHEVEILPDKNWYEIPNSSWYQTWYSEGTAKNLSYTIFYDRWEEQACTARESVWRGFPAARSEEQVIGEYANYRMLRGKIDGAMELPAVKQGLQTLISRSERVEFLQYGATNSTGVKTAVYKWSDSNPGEVFVENQNVACDVVFESRHEQSRFPVVLDEKRLIVMGTDLLHSWLRLHKLDHENSECTFSSLVPVGNSGHALFVYSAPDNSLFRFRIDEKAGVINEKPQIVKLSFTPSSMTTDHDGNLVFGSFSVWPLSLDDDEDIVMSVEAIELTPLKSDSKDVQGTILLAQQHYFNVYLATPESMSPEWLGRINIGRHFYQCKVFLAAQQSNLTSDVRELIKLARTTGNSLSAPRRQSDQEQPGQFVLPDRVHMAVSK
;
A
#
# COMPACT_ATOMS: atom_id res chain seq x y z
N MET A 1 -39.30 59.53 -36.60
CA MET A 1 -39.49 58.33 -35.78
C MET A 1 -38.59 57.22 -36.30
N THR A 2 -37.31 57.26 -35.98
CA THR A 2 -36.32 56.24 -36.38
C THR A 2 -35.24 56.24 -35.32
N GLY A 3 -35.37 55.36 -34.34
CA GLY A 3 -34.46 55.37 -33.19
C GLY A 3 -34.75 54.26 -32.20
N ASN A 4 -34.99 53.04 -32.66
CA ASN A 4 -35.11 51.88 -31.76
C ASN A 4 -34.59 50.54 -32.32
N SER A 5 -34.19 50.42 -33.60
CA SER A 5 -33.74 49.11 -34.13
C SER A 5 -32.27 48.79 -33.84
N THR A 6 -31.41 49.77 -33.58
CA THR A 6 -29.97 49.53 -33.32
C THR A 6 -29.67 49.10 -31.88
N LYS A 7 -30.47 49.52 -30.90
CA LYS A 7 -30.29 49.11 -29.49
C LYS A 7 -30.76 47.67 -29.21
N PHE A 8 -31.82 47.22 -29.87
CA PHE A 8 -32.29 45.83 -29.74
C PHE A 8 -31.33 44.81 -30.40
N SER A 9 -30.71 45.18 -31.53
CA SER A 9 -29.74 44.33 -32.22
C SER A 9 -28.44 44.16 -31.42
N LEU A 10 -27.90 45.23 -30.81
CA LEU A 10 -26.70 45.12 -29.96
C LEU A 10 -26.95 44.30 -28.68
N CYS A 11 -28.09 44.48 -28.00
CA CYS A 11 -28.42 43.69 -26.81
C CYS A 11 -28.68 42.22 -27.14
N ALA A 12 -29.34 41.92 -28.27
CA ALA A 12 -29.53 40.56 -28.72
C ALA A 12 -28.20 39.90 -29.12
N SER A 13 -27.28 40.65 -29.73
CA SER A 13 -25.97 40.15 -30.14
C SER A 13 -25.05 39.90 -28.95
N ALA A 14 -25.04 40.80 -27.96
CA ALA A 14 -24.30 40.63 -26.71
C ALA A 14 -24.87 39.49 -25.84
N ALA A 15 -26.19 39.33 -25.82
CA ALA A 15 -26.83 38.19 -25.15
C ALA A 15 -26.55 36.87 -25.86
N LEU A 16 -26.53 36.83 -27.20
CA LEU A 16 -26.15 35.64 -27.97
C LEU A 16 -24.66 35.31 -27.81
N LEU A 17 -23.79 36.32 -27.74
CA LEU A 17 -22.36 36.14 -27.50
C LEU A 17 -22.09 35.69 -26.06
N MET A 18 -22.81 36.22 -25.08
CA MET A 18 -22.76 35.76 -23.68
C MET A 18 -23.32 34.35 -23.55
N LEU A 19 -24.41 34.01 -24.25
CA LEU A 19 -24.96 32.64 -24.27
C LEU A 19 -24.01 31.67 -24.98
N GLN A 20 -23.35 32.09 -26.07
CA GLN A 20 -22.30 31.30 -26.72
C GLN A 20 -21.05 31.17 -25.86
N VAL A 21 -20.63 32.20 -25.13
CA VAL A 21 -19.52 32.12 -24.16
C VAL A 21 -19.90 31.20 -23.01
N PHE A 22 -21.12 31.28 -22.47
CA PHE A 22 -21.65 30.35 -21.45
C PHE A 22 -21.79 28.90 -21.95
N LEU A 23 -22.13 28.70 -23.23
CA LEU A 23 -22.23 27.37 -23.85
C LEU A 23 -20.87 26.83 -24.33
N LEU A 24 -19.86 27.68 -24.48
CA LEU A 24 -18.48 27.33 -24.85
C LEU A 24 -17.54 27.21 -23.63
N THR A 25 -17.99 27.54 -22.42
CA THR A 25 -17.25 27.35 -21.16
C THR A 25 -17.56 26.04 -20.44
N ASN A 26 -18.37 25.15 -21.01
CA ASN A 26 -18.71 23.86 -20.39
C ASN A 26 -17.64 22.78 -20.64
N ALA A 27 -16.37 23.11 -20.42
CA ALA A 27 -15.45 22.15 -19.83
C ALA A 27 -15.42 22.54 -18.34
N GLU A 28 -16.31 21.94 -17.55
CA GLU A 28 -16.32 22.13 -16.10
C GLU A 28 -15.00 21.57 -15.58
N ALA A 29 -14.05 22.45 -15.27
CA ALA A 29 -12.77 22.01 -14.73
C ALA A 29 -13.04 21.28 -13.39
N ALA A 30 -12.46 20.09 -13.22
CA ALA A 30 -12.78 19.20 -12.12
C ALA A 30 -12.23 19.63 -10.74
N ASP A 31 -12.94 19.23 -9.69
CA ASP A 31 -12.43 19.26 -8.32
C ASP A 31 -11.58 18.01 -8.03
N PHE A 32 -10.46 18.19 -7.34
CA PHE A 32 -9.53 17.10 -7.00
C PHE A 32 -9.57 16.78 -5.52
N TYR A 33 -9.76 15.50 -5.22
CA TYR A 33 -9.86 14.97 -3.88
C TYR A 33 -8.72 14.00 -3.61
N ALA A 34 -8.16 14.04 -2.41
CA ALA A 34 -7.15 13.10 -1.94
C ALA A 34 -7.62 12.40 -0.67
N LEU A 35 -7.49 11.08 -0.65
CA LEU A 35 -7.60 10.27 0.56
C LEU A 35 -6.20 10.01 1.10
N PHE A 36 -5.94 10.49 2.31
CA PHE A 36 -4.73 10.17 3.07
C PHE A 36 -5.05 9.00 4.00
N ASP A 37 -4.47 7.83 3.71
CA ASP A 37 -4.65 6.60 4.49
C ASP A 37 -3.56 6.48 5.56
N TYR A 38 -3.98 6.39 6.81
CA TYR A 38 -3.14 6.15 7.98
C TYR A 38 -3.51 4.80 8.59
N SER A 39 -2.59 4.22 9.37
CA SER A 39 -2.82 2.95 10.08
C SER A 39 -4.13 2.86 10.88
N ASP A 40 -4.63 3.97 11.44
CA ASP A 40 -5.83 4.01 12.30
C ASP A 40 -7.03 4.75 11.71
N LYS A 41 -6.86 5.50 10.61
CA LYS A 41 -7.90 6.34 10.01
C LYS A 41 -7.60 6.69 8.56
N SER A 42 -8.60 7.15 7.83
CA SER A 42 -8.38 7.89 6.58
C SER A 42 -9.00 9.28 6.64
N GLU A 43 -8.39 10.23 5.95
CA GLU A 43 -8.88 11.61 5.86
C GLU A 43 -9.02 12.00 4.40
N VAL A 44 -10.20 12.49 4.01
CA VAL A 44 -10.46 12.96 2.65
C VAL A 44 -10.37 14.47 2.62
N HIS A 45 -9.59 14.99 1.68
CA HIS A 45 -9.32 16.41 1.49
C HIS A 45 -9.66 16.84 0.06
N LEU A 46 -10.27 18.01 -0.09
CA LEU A 46 -10.35 18.75 -1.35
C LEU A 46 -9.04 19.50 -1.54
N VAL A 47 -8.27 19.15 -2.56
CA VAL A 47 -6.92 19.68 -2.81
C VAL A 47 -6.93 20.87 -3.76
N PHE A 48 -7.78 20.79 -4.78
CA PHE A 48 -7.94 21.85 -5.77
C PHE A 48 -9.40 21.90 -6.14
N SER A 49 -9.94 23.11 -6.20
CA SER A 49 -11.29 23.35 -6.68
C SER A 49 -11.29 24.49 -7.66
N THR A 50 -12.08 24.32 -8.70
CA THR A 50 -12.28 25.30 -9.77
C THR A 50 -13.38 26.28 -9.37
N GLN A 51 -14.23 25.88 -8.42
CA GLN A 51 -15.23 26.70 -7.76
C GLN A 51 -14.56 27.47 -6.61
N THR A 52 -13.93 28.59 -6.93
CA THR A 52 -13.28 29.46 -5.93
C THR A 52 -14.26 30.03 -4.89
N PRO A 53 -13.81 30.24 -3.64
CA PRO A 53 -12.49 29.91 -3.10
C PRO A 53 -12.41 28.46 -2.58
N ALA A 54 -11.31 27.77 -2.89
CA ALA A 54 -10.93 26.54 -2.21
C ALA A 54 -10.97 26.76 -0.69
N ASN A 55 -11.75 25.93 0.00
CA ASN A 55 -11.96 26.01 1.44
C ASN A 55 -10.60 26.00 2.18
N PRO A 56 -10.30 26.96 3.08
CA PRO A 56 -9.00 27.06 3.74
C PRO A 56 -8.62 25.83 4.57
N TYR A 57 -9.57 24.94 4.88
CA TYR A 57 -9.33 23.79 5.74
C TYR A 57 -9.11 22.46 5.00
N GLY A 58 -9.35 22.38 3.68
CA GLY A 58 -9.08 21.22 2.80
C GLY A 58 -9.84 19.93 3.15
N LYS A 59 -9.77 19.48 4.39
CA LYS A 59 -10.40 18.30 4.96
C LYS A 59 -11.92 18.37 4.89
N LEU A 60 -12.51 17.35 4.28
CA LEU A 60 -13.95 17.18 4.16
C LEU A 60 -14.51 16.30 5.27
N PHE A 61 -13.91 15.14 5.49
CA PHE A 61 -14.35 14.18 6.51
C PHE A 61 -13.25 13.19 6.90
N ARG A 62 -13.47 12.47 8.01
CA ARG A 62 -12.65 11.36 8.48
C ARG A 62 -13.44 10.06 8.34
N ALA A 63 -12.78 9.01 7.84
CA ALA A 63 -13.33 7.67 7.68
C ALA A 63 -12.45 6.62 8.38
N HIS A 64 -12.91 5.36 8.33
CA HIS A 64 -12.08 4.20 8.67
C HIS A 64 -10.94 4.05 7.63
N PRO A 65 -9.85 3.32 7.97
CA PRO A 65 -8.78 3.02 7.02
C PRO A 65 -9.30 2.44 5.70
N ALA A 66 -9.03 3.13 4.60
CA ALA A 66 -9.51 2.81 3.26
C ALA A 66 -8.35 2.70 2.28
N LYS A 67 -8.49 1.77 1.33
CA LYS A 67 -7.48 1.38 0.34
C LYS A 67 -7.81 1.84 -1.07
N ALA A 68 -8.93 2.53 -1.26
CA ALA A 68 -9.24 3.24 -2.49
C ALA A 68 -10.27 4.36 -2.25
N LEU A 69 -10.23 5.37 -3.11
CA LEU A 69 -11.18 6.47 -3.17
C LEU A 69 -11.67 6.61 -4.62
N TYR A 70 -12.98 6.62 -4.81
CA TYR A 70 -13.63 6.89 -6.08
C TYR A 70 -14.78 7.88 -5.91
N LEU A 71 -15.12 8.59 -6.98
CA LEU A 71 -16.35 9.37 -7.09
C LEU A 71 -17.29 8.66 -8.05
N ASP A 72 -18.55 8.50 -7.66
CA ASP A 72 -19.58 8.04 -8.60
C ASP A 72 -20.16 9.21 -9.42
N GLU A 73 -21.07 8.88 -10.32
CA GLU A 73 -21.69 9.85 -11.23
C GLU A 73 -22.51 10.93 -10.52
N LEU A 74 -22.89 10.70 -9.27
CA LEU A 74 -23.61 11.65 -8.43
C LEU A 74 -22.66 12.41 -7.49
N ASN A 75 -21.34 12.31 -7.73
CA ASN A 75 -20.27 12.84 -6.89
C ASN A 75 -20.33 12.35 -5.44
N HIS A 76 -20.83 11.13 -5.20
CA HIS A 76 -20.69 10.49 -3.89
C HIS A 76 -19.31 9.88 -3.75
N PHE A 77 -18.73 10.00 -2.55
CA PHE A 77 -17.45 9.37 -2.24
C PHE A 77 -17.66 7.88 -1.96
N ARG A 78 -16.94 7.04 -2.69
CA ARG A 78 -16.89 5.59 -2.51
C ARG A 78 -15.53 5.20 -1.96
N LEU A 79 -15.54 4.69 -0.73
CA LEU A 79 -14.34 4.25 -0.02
C LEU A 79 -14.30 2.74 0.06
N ALA A 80 -13.28 2.12 -0.52
CA ALA A 80 -13.08 0.68 -0.46
C ALA A 80 -12.07 0.32 0.63
N PHE A 81 -12.34 -0.72 1.40
CA PHE A 81 -11.49 -1.11 2.52
C PHE A 81 -11.49 -2.63 2.74
N LEU A 82 -10.45 -3.09 3.44
CA LEU A 82 -10.29 -4.49 3.83
C LEU A 82 -10.82 -4.68 5.25
N HIS A 83 -11.65 -5.69 5.45
CA HIS A 83 -12.25 -6.02 6.73
C HIS A 83 -11.96 -7.47 7.10
N GLN A 84 -11.14 -7.63 8.14
CA GLN A 84 -10.81 -8.93 8.73
C GLN A 84 -11.85 -9.25 9.81
N THR A 85 -12.77 -10.15 9.51
CA THR A 85 -13.91 -10.50 10.36
C THR A 85 -13.60 -11.58 11.38
N GLU A 86 -12.65 -12.48 11.10
CA GLU A 86 -12.45 -13.70 11.88
C GLU A 86 -11.00 -13.89 12.34
N ALA A 87 -10.82 -14.67 13.41
CA ALA A 87 -9.51 -15.20 13.78
C ALA A 87 -9.14 -16.38 12.86
N PHE A 88 -7.85 -16.69 12.75
CA PHE A 88 -7.39 -17.91 12.10
C PHE A 88 -8.03 -19.16 12.71
N LYS A 89 -8.62 -20.02 11.88
CA LYS A 89 -9.24 -21.29 12.25
C LYS A 89 -8.55 -22.44 11.51
N PRO A 90 -8.59 -23.68 12.03
CA PRO A 90 -8.04 -24.83 11.30
C PRO A 90 -8.66 -24.97 9.90
N ALA A 91 -7.81 -25.00 8.87
CA ALA A 91 -8.27 -25.16 7.49
C ALA A 91 -8.77 -26.58 7.23
N GLN A 92 -9.79 -26.73 6.38
CA GLN A 92 -10.30 -28.02 5.93
C GLN A 92 -9.42 -28.63 4.84
N ARG A 93 -8.16 -28.93 5.17
CA ARG A 93 -7.16 -29.50 4.25
C ARG A 93 -6.59 -30.82 4.76
N ARG A 94 -5.94 -31.57 3.88
CA ARG A 94 -5.09 -32.72 4.23
C ARG A 94 -3.63 -32.32 4.13
N LEU A 95 -2.77 -32.95 4.92
CA LEU A 95 -1.31 -32.75 4.88
C LEU A 95 -0.68 -33.86 4.05
N HIS A 96 0.26 -33.48 3.17
CA HIS A 96 1.04 -34.40 2.37
C HIS A 96 2.45 -34.42 2.96
N ARG A 97 2.85 -35.52 3.59
CA ARG A 97 4.10 -35.62 4.36
C ARG A 97 4.88 -36.89 4.04
N GLN A 98 6.20 -36.79 4.08
CA GLN A 98 7.06 -37.97 4.12
C GLN A 98 7.15 -38.45 5.56
N VAL A 99 6.58 -39.62 5.83
CA VAL A 99 6.46 -40.17 7.18
C VAL A 99 7.53 -41.26 7.36
N PHE A 100 8.06 -41.35 8.58
CA PHE A 100 9.02 -42.37 8.96
C PHE A 100 8.40 -43.78 8.85
N ASP A 101 9.08 -44.66 8.13
CA ASP A 101 8.67 -46.03 7.82
C ASP A 101 9.75 -47.09 8.16
N GLY A 102 10.70 -46.74 9.04
CA GLY A 102 11.71 -47.67 9.57
C GLY A 102 11.26 -48.44 10.81
N LEU A 103 12.21 -49.12 11.46
CA LEU A 103 11.95 -49.97 12.64
C LEU A 103 11.58 -49.12 13.88
N ALA A 104 10.62 -49.58 14.68
CA ALA A 104 10.17 -48.88 15.89
C ALA A 104 11.31 -48.56 16.88
N MET A 105 12.25 -49.49 17.08
CA MET A 105 13.39 -49.28 17.96
C MET A 105 14.30 -48.10 17.57
N MET A 106 14.23 -47.64 16.32
CA MET A 106 14.93 -46.45 15.84
C MET A 106 14.07 -45.17 16.02
N ALA A 107 12.75 -45.32 16.04
CA ALA A 107 11.78 -44.24 16.14
C ALA A 107 11.54 -43.74 17.58
N ASP A 108 11.71 -44.62 18.57
CA ASP A 108 11.29 -44.40 19.96
C ASP A 108 12.44 -43.94 20.87
N ARG A 109 13.62 -43.65 20.30
CA ARG A 109 14.79 -43.12 21.03
C ARG A 109 14.86 -41.61 20.84
N GLY A 110 15.04 -40.89 21.95
CA GLY A 110 15.31 -39.46 21.92
C GLY A 110 16.75 -39.13 21.56
N THR A 111 17.08 -37.84 21.50
CA THR A 111 18.43 -37.34 21.20
C THR A 111 19.50 -37.88 22.16
N GLY A 112 19.15 -38.10 23.42
CA GLY A 112 20.00 -38.72 24.44
C GLY A 112 20.16 -40.25 24.34
N GLY A 113 19.48 -40.92 23.42
CA GLY A 113 19.46 -42.39 23.29
C GLY A 113 18.55 -43.10 24.30
N TYR A 114 17.82 -42.33 25.11
CA TYR A 114 16.86 -42.84 26.09
C TYR A 114 15.51 -43.16 25.43
N SER A 115 14.78 -44.13 26.01
CA SER A 115 13.40 -44.42 25.60
C SER A 115 12.46 -43.32 26.08
N GLN A 116 11.27 -43.22 25.49
CA GLN A 116 10.22 -42.28 25.92
C GLN A 116 10.00 -42.32 27.44
N HIS A 117 10.17 -41.18 28.11
CA HIS A 117 9.99 -41.04 29.56
C HIS A 117 8.79 -40.17 29.92
N GLN A 118 8.54 -39.10 29.18
CA GLN A 118 7.39 -38.20 29.40
C GLN A 118 6.93 -37.58 28.07
N ASP A 119 5.64 -37.67 27.78
CA ASP A 119 5.04 -36.98 26.62
C ASP A 119 4.86 -35.49 26.94
N GLN A 120 5.70 -34.66 26.33
CA GLN A 120 5.72 -33.21 26.59
C GLN A 120 4.86 -32.41 25.60
N ARG A 121 4.03 -33.05 24.77
CA ARG A 121 3.18 -32.33 23.78
C ARG A 121 2.21 -31.36 24.43
N ASP A 122 1.71 -31.69 25.62
CA ASP A 122 0.86 -30.80 26.42
C ASP A 122 1.53 -29.47 26.77
N ASN A 123 2.87 -29.44 26.83
CA ASN A 123 3.62 -28.21 27.09
C ASN A 123 3.63 -27.26 25.88
N MET A 124 3.29 -27.72 24.67
CA MET A 124 3.14 -26.86 23.48
C MET A 124 1.68 -26.55 23.17
N LEU A 125 0.81 -27.55 23.33
CA LEU A 125 -0.60 -27.49 23.01
C LEU A 125 -1.34 -28.34 24.03
N ALA A 126 -2.27 -27.75 24.77
CA ALA A 126 -3.06 -28.47 25.75
C ALA A 126 -3.79 -29.68 25.13
N ASP A 127 -3.92 -30.74 25.93
CA ASP A 127 -4.65 -31.98 25.61
C ASP A 127 -4.12 -32.72 24.35
N GLN A 128 -2.82 -32.59 24.10
CA GLN A 128 -2.10 -33.27 23.01
C GLN A 128 -1.25 -34.46 23.47
N SER A 129 -1.02 -34.63 24.77
CA SER A 129 -0.38 -35.83 25.32
C SER A 129 -1.19 -37.08 24.97
N GLY A 130 -0.49 -38.17 24.66
CA GLY A 130 -1.09 -39.44 24.24
C GLY A 130 -1.74 -39.44 22.85
N ARG A 131 -1.76 -38.31 22.11
CA ARG A 131 -2.31 -38.29 20.75
C ARG A 131 -1.52 -39.21 19.81
N PRO A 132 -2.17 -39.79 18.78
CA PRO A 132 -1.50 -40.47 17.67
C PRO A 132 -0.31 -39.71 17.08
N VAL A 133 0.85 -40.36 16.96
CA VAL A 133 1.94 -39.93 16.06
C VAL A 133 1.92 -40.77 14.80
N PHE A 134 1.49 -40.20 13.69
CA PHE A 134 1.33 -40.92 12.44
C PHE A 134 2.65 -41.54 11.96
N ARG A 135 2.56 -42.83 11.63
CA ARG A 135 3.61 -43.73 11.11
C ARG A 135 3.01 -44.63 10.03
N SER A 136 3.85 -45.17 9.14
CA SER A 136 3.41 -46.05 8.05
C SER A 136 2.62 -47.28 8.56
N ARG A 137 1.71 -47.78 7.72
CA ARG A 137 0.94 -48.99 8.01
C ARG A 137 1.89 -50.19 8.14
N GLY A 138 1.80 -50.92 9.25
CA GLY A 138 2.68 -52.05 9.57
C GLY A 138 3.83 -51.71 10.54
N ALA A 139 4.02 -50.42 10.88
CA ALA A 139 4.83 -50.06 12.04
C ALA A 139 4.17 -50.59 13.32
N PRO A 140 4.93 -51.09 14.32
CA PRO A 140 4.41 -51.61 15.58
C PRO A 140 3.45 -50.69 16.34
N PHE A 141 3.45 -49.38 16.02
CA PHE A 141 2.62 -48.35 16.63
C PHE A 141 2.06 -47.39 15.56
N SER A 142 1.21 -47.87 14.64
CA SER A 142 0.50 -47.01 13.66
C SER A 142 -0.82 -46.51 14.26
N PRO A 143 -1.04 -45.19 14.43
CA PRO A 143 -2.16 -44.71 15.24
C PRO A 143 -3.29 -43.98 14.49
N GLY A 144 -3.45 -44.12 13.16
CA GLY A 144 -4.58 -43.49 12.48
C GLY A 144 -4.65 -43.60 10.94
N PRO A 145 -5.72 -43.07 10.32
CA PRO A 145 -5.99 -43.19 8.90
C PRO A 145 -5.12 -42.23 8.08
N GLY A 146 -4.02 -42.74 7.55
CA GLY A 146 -3.22 -42.09 6.52
C GLY A 146 -3.01 -43.04 5.35
N PHE A 147 -2.94 -42.48 4.14
CA PHE A 147 -2.81 -43.27 2.92
C PHE A 147 -1.48 -42.98 2.24
N MET A 148 -0.79 -44.03 1.84
CA MET A 148 0.36 -43.88 0.98
C MET A 148 -0.10 -43.29 -0.36
N ILE A 149 0.62 -42.28 -0.82
CA ILE A 149 0.32 -41.57 -2.06
C ILE A 149 1.57 -41.51 -2.93
N THR A 150 1.38 -41.22 -4.22
CA THR A 150 2.52 -41.07 -5.13
C THR A 150 3.27 -39.76 -4.87
N PRO A 151 4.59 -39.72 -5.12
CA PRO A 151 5.36 -38.48 -5.05
C PRO A 151 4.81 -37.38 -5.97
N GLN A 152 4.22 -37.74 -7.12
CA GLN A 152 3.61 -36.75 -8.02
C GLN A 152 2.41 -36.07 -7.37
N LEU A 153 1.48 -36.85 -6.80
CA LEU A 153 0.29 -36.30 -6.13
C LEU A 153 0.68 -35.43 -4.94
N ALA A 154 1.64 -35.87 -4.13
CA ALA A 154 2.14 -35.08 -3.02
C ALA A 154 2.70 -33.73 -3.48
N ARG A 155 3.61 -33.74 -4.46
CA ARG A 155 4.29 -32.52 -4.95
C ARG A 155 3.34 -31.51 -5.56
N GLN A 156 2.24 -31.95 -6.19
CA GLN A 156 1.22 -31.05 -6.75
C GLN A 156 0.42 -30.29 -5.68
N ASN A 157 0.35 -30.83 -4.46
CA ASN A 157 -0.43 -30.27 -3.36
C ASN A 157 0.42 -29.58 -2.28
N LEU A 158 1.74 -29.53 -2.46
CA LEU A 158 2.67 -28.89 -1.53
C LEU A 158 2.86 -27.42 -1.88
N VAL A 159 2.90 -26.62 -0.82
CA VAL A 159 3.40 -25.26 -0.87
C VAL A 159 4.94 -25.28 -0.91
N ALA A 160 5.55 -24.35 -1.65
CA ALA A 160 7.00 -24.17 -1.66
C ALA A 160 7.53 -24.02 -0.22
N HIS A 161 8.60 -24.76 0.10
CA HIS A 161 9.23 -24.80 1.43
C HIS A 161 8.36 -25.37 2.58
N GLU A 162 7.21 -26.00 2.28
CA GLU A 162 6.34 -26.60 3.30
C GLU A 162 7.00 -27.76 4.04
N VAL A 163 7.71 -28.61 3.30
CA VAL A 163 8.37 -29.81 3.81
C VAL A 163 9.67 -30.04 3.06
N GLU A 164 10.67 -30.56 3.75
CA GLU A 164 11.90 -31.03 3.14
C GLU A 164 11.62 -32.28 2.30
N ILE A 165 12.09 -32.30 1.05
CA ILE A 165 11.86 -33.42 0.13
C ILE A 165 13.06 -34.36 0.14
N LEU A 166 12.85 -35.57 0.62
CA LEU A 166 13.84 -36.63 0.67
C LEU A 166 13.65 -37.59 -0.52
N PRO A 167 14.68 -37.81 -1.37
CA PRO A 167 14.54 -38.51 -2.66
C PRO A 167 13.96 -39.93 -2.59
N ASP A 168 14.25 -40.69 -1.53
CA ASP A 168 13.95 -42.12 -1.44
C ASP A 168 12.88 -42.45 -0.37
N LYS A 169 12.07 -41.47 0.04
CA LYS A 169 11.10 -41.64 1.13
C LYS A 169 9.66 -41.61 0.65
N ASN A 170 8.85 -42.49 1.24
CA ASN A 170 7.44 -42.65 0.92
C ASN A 170 6.60 -41.44 1.37
N TRP A 171 5.57 -41.12 0.58
CA TRP A 171 4.65 -40.03 0.85
C TRP A 171 3.33 -40.53 1.40
N TYR A 172 2.75 -39.75 2.31
CA TYR A 172 1.49 -40.05 2.96
C TYR A 172 0.59 -38.83 2.99
N GLU A 173 -0.70 -39.05 2.75
CA GLU A 173 -1.77 -38.10 3.08
C GLU A 173 -2.26 -38.36 4.51
N ILE A 174 -2.24 -37.33 5.35
CA ILE A 174 -2.69 -37.40 6.76
C ILE A 174 -3.64 -36.23 7.10
N PRO A 175 -4.46 -36.34 8.16
CA PRO A 175 -5.33 -35.25 8.59
C PRO A 175 -4.55 -33.98 8.97
N ASN A 176 -5.12 -32.79 8.74
CA ASN A 176 -4.58 -31.54 9.28
C ASN A 176 -4.56 -31.55 10.81
N SER A 177 -3.63 -30.80 11.42
CA SER A 177 -3.39 -30.78 12.87
C SER A 177 -2.98 -32.13 13.44
N SER A 178 -2.16 -32.88 12.70
CA SER A 178 -1.69 -34.20 13.10
C SER A 178 -0.22 -34.19 13.49
N TRP A 179 0.12 -34.96 14.52
CA TRP A 179 1.51 -35.29 14.84
C TRP A 179 2.01 -36.37 13.89
N TYR A 180 3.15 -36.17 13.23
CA TYR A 180 3.75 -37.18 12.37
C TYR A 180 5.25 -37.22 12.57
N GLN A 181 5.85 -38.40 12.44
CA GLN A 181 7.28 -38.57 12.53
C GLN A 181 7.90 -38.60 11.14
N THR A 182 9.04 -37.95 10.95
CA THR A 182 9.72 -37.92 9.64
C THR A 182 11.22 -38.19 9.80
N TRP A 183 11.85 -38.50 8.67
CA TRP A 183 13.29 -38.63 8.54
C TRP A 183 13.92 -37.24 8.72
N TYR A 184 14.74 -37.05 9.75
CA TYR A 184 15.37 -35.74 10.03
C TYR A 184 16.80 -35.93 10.53
N SER A 185 17.70 -35.03 10.13
CA SER A 185 19.15 -35.17 10.34
C SER A 185 19.76 -34.00 11.12
N GLU A 186 19.09 -33.47 12.15
CA GLU A 186 19.76 -32.57 13.11
C GLU A 186 20.11 -33.33 14.39
N GLY A 187 21.42 -33.43 14.67
CA GLY A 187 21.95 -34.00 15.90
C GLY A 187 23.29 -34.70 15.67
N THR A 188 24.19 -34.60 16.63
CA THR A 188 25.51 -35.26 16.61
C THR A 188 25.38 -36.73 16.24
N ALA A 189 26.15 -37.16 15.24
CA ALA A 189 26.08 -38.43 14.49
C ALA A 189 26.20 -39.75 15.29
N LYS A 190 25.95 -39.77 16.61
CA LYS A 190 26.10 -40.95 17.47
C LYS A 190 24.77 -41.64 17.84
N ASN A 191 23.63 -40.95 17.78
CA ASN A 191 22.32 -41.52 18.10
C ASN A 191 21.28 -41.17 17.01
N LEU A 192 20.63 -42.19 16.43
CA LEU A 192 19.53 -42.01 15.48
C LEU A 192 18.23 -41.74 16.28
N SER A 193 17.72 -40.51 16.23
CA SER A 193 16.42 -40.09 16.77
C SER A 193 15.65 -39.36 15.66
N TYR A 194 14.38 -39.69 15.47
CA TYR A 194 13.54 -39.08 14.44
C TYR A 194 12.63 -38.01 15.03
N THR A 195 12.63 -36.83 14.42
CA THR A 195 11.82 -35.70 14.88
C THR A 195 10.34 -35.92 14.59
N ILE A 196 9.51 -35.55 15.55
CA ILE A 196 8.07 -35.58 15.43
C ILE A 196 7.59 -34.14 15.27
N PHE A 197 6.86 -33.91 14.19
CA PHE A 197 6.30 -32.62 13.83
C PHE A 197 4.81 -32.61 14.09
N TYR A 198 4.31 -31.45 14.48
CA TYR A 198 2.89 -31.12 14.40
C TYR A 198 2.71 -30.01 13.40
N ASP A 199 2.04 -30.29 12.30
CA ASP A 199 1.72 -29.29 11.30
C ASP A 199 0.22 -28.98 11.34
N ARG A 200 -0.11 -27.68 11.30
CA ARG A 200 -1.47 -27.20 11.23
C ARG A 200 -1.58 -26.05 10.23
N TRP A 201 -2.31 -26.29 9.15
CA TRP A 201 -2.81 -25.21 8.30
C TRP A 201 -4.00 -24.52 8.97
N GLU A 202 -3.94 -23.20 9.02
CA GLU A 202 -5.02 -22.34 9.43
C GLU A 202 -5.40 -21.40 8.29
N GLU A 203 -6.67 -21.01 8.28
CA GLU A 203 -7.28 -20.11 7.32
C GLU A 203 -8.02 -18.99 8.07
N GLN A 204 -8.00 -17.79 7.49
CA GLN A 204 -8.73 -16.62 7.95
C GLN A 204 -9.52 -16.05 6.77
N ALA A 205 -10.85 -16.15 6.84
CA ALA A 205 -11.73 -15.49 5.88
C ALA A 205 -11.71 -13.98 6.10
N CYS A 206 -11.61 -13.22 5.01
CA CYS A 206 -11.60 -11.77 4.99
C CYS A 206 -12.57 -11.25 3.92
N THR A 207 -13.02 -10.02 4.10
CA THR A 207 -13.93 -9.36 3.15
C THR A 207 -13.35 -8.04 2.70
N ALA A 208 -13.54 -7.71 1.43
CA ALA A 208 -13.39 -6.37 0.91
C ALA A 208 -14.76 -5.70 0.90
N ARG A 209 -14.85 -4.48 1.42
CA ARG A 209 -16.10 -3.73 1.61
C ARG A 209 -15.99 -2.36 0.97
N GLU A 210 -17.14 -1.81 0.61
CA GLU A 210 -17.29 -0.45 0.13
C GLU A 210 -18.20 0.32 1.10
N SER A 211 -17.87 1.58 1.38
CA SER A 211 -18.76 2.53 2.05
C SER A 211 -19.02 3.75 1.17
N VAL A 212 -20.28 4.17 1.11
CA VAL A 212 -20.74 5.31 0.30
C VAL A 212 -21.02 6.50 1.21
N TRP A 213 -20.42 7.65 0.90
CA TRP A 213 -20.56 8.89 1.67
C TRP A 213 -21.17 9.99 0.80
N ARG A 214 -22.18 10.68 1.34
CA ARG A 214 -22.99 11.66 0.59
C ARG A 214 -23.12 12.98 1.36
N GLY A 215 -23.29 14.08 0.63
CA GLY A 215 -23.57 15.41 1.18
C GLY A 215 -22.33 16.21 1.63
N PHE A 216 -22.57 17.43 2.11
CA PHE A 216 -21.57 18.31 2.72
C PHE A 216 -22.15 18.88 4.04
N PRO A 217 -21.64 18.48 5.22
CA PRO A 217 -20.55 17.52 5.44
C PRO A 217 -20.92 16.09 5.00
N ALA A 218 -19.94 15.35 4.47
CA ALA A 218 -20.18 14.00 3.98
C ALA A 218 -20.47 13.04 5.14
N ALA A 219 -21.57 12.30 5.03
CA ALA A 219 -21.97 11.27 6.00
C ALA A 219 -22.06 9.90 5.33
N ARG A 220 -21.66 8.84 6.06
CA ARG A 220 -21.78 7.47 5.58
C ARG A 220 -23.25 7.10 5.44
N SER A 221 -23.65 6.75 4.23
CA SER A 221 -25.01 6.38 3.86
C SER A 221 -25.21 4.87 3.82
N GLU A 222 -24.26 4.14 3.23
CA GLU A 222 -24.38 2.71 2.93
C GLU A 222 -23.02 2.02 3.09
N GLU A 223 -23.04 0.71 3.34
CA GLU A 223 -21.87 -0.15 3.38
C GLU A 223 -22.21 -1.55 2.90
N GLN A 224 -21.39 -2.12 2.01
CA GLN A 224 -21.64 -3.43 1.39
C GLN A 224 -20.35 -4.24 1.19
N VAL A 225 -20.49 -5.57 1.12
CA VAL A 225 -19.39 -6.48 0.75
C VAL A 225 -19.28 -6.50 -0.77
N ILE A 226 -18.06 -6.29 -1.29
CA ILE A 226 -17.78 -6.26 -2.73
C ILE A 226 -16.90 -7.42 -3.18
N GLY A 227 -16.21 -8.10 -2.25
CA GLY A 227 -15.47 -9.33 -2.54
C GLY A 227 -15.00 -10.05 -1.28
N GLU A 228 -14.59 -11.30 -1.45
CA GLU A 228 -14.09 -12.18 -0.38
C GLU A 228 -12.69 -12.71 -0.73
N TYR A 229 -11.84 -12.82 0.29
CA TYR A 229 -10.47 -13.33 0.14
C TYR A 229 -10.02 -14.05 1.42
N ALA A 230 -8.98 -14.87 1.34
CA ALA A 230 -8.54 -15.71 2.45
C ALA A 230 -7.04 -15.58 2.70
N ASN A 231 -6.66 -15.57 3.99
CA ASN A 231 -5.27 -15.70 4.41
C ASN A 231 -5.04 -17.10 4.97
N TYR A 232 -3.86 -17.65 4.71
CA TYR A 232 -3.45 -18.96 5.16
C TYR A 232 -2.13 -18.89 5.91
N ARG A 233 -1.99 -19.71 6.95
CA ARG A 233 -0.69 -19.91 7.61
C ARG A 233 -0.50 -21.36 8.01
N MET A 234 0.75 -21.81 7.99
CA MET A 234 1.12 -23.12 8.51
C MET A 234 1.88 -22.95 9.82
N LEU A 235 1.34 -23.52 10.89
CA LEU A 235 1.99 -23.63 12.18
C LEU A 235 2.71 -24.97 12.29
N ARG A 236 3.90 -24.96 12.89
CA ARG A 236 4.73 -26.15 13.12
C ARG A 236 5.18 -26.22 14.58
N GLY A 237 4.95 -27.35 15.22
CA GLY A 237 5.57 -27.76 16.48
C GLY A 237 6.59 -28.87 16.25
N LYS A 238 7.60 -29.00 17.10
CA LYS A 238 8.65 -30.04 17.00
C LYS A 238 8.98 -30.63 18.37
N ILE A 239 9.09 -31.95 18.44
CA ILE A 239 9.64 -32.72 19.57
C ILE A 239 10.54 -33.84 19.05
N ASP A 240 11.38 -34.39 19.92
CA ASP A 240 12.23 -35.51 19.55
C ASP A 240 11.51 -36.88 19.61
N GLY A 241 12.22 -37.95 19.26
CA GLY A 241 11.67 -39.31 19.26
C GLY A 241 11.31 -39.85 20.66
N ALA A 242 11.79 -39.23 21.74
CA ALA A 242 11.40 -39.55 23.11
C ALA A 242 10.18 -38.73 23.59
N MET A 243 9.55 -37.96 22.69
CA MET A 243 8.45 -37.03 22.97
C MET A 243 8.86 -35.89 23.91
N GLU A 244 10.15 -35.56 23.96
CA GLU A 244 10.68 -34.47 24.75
C GLU A 244 10.84 -33.20 23.89
N LEU A 245 10.63 -32.05 24.51
CA LEU A 245 10.93 -30.78 23.86
C LEU A 245 12.44 -30.61 23.73
N PRO A 246 12.93 -30.05 22.61
CA PRO A 246 14.31 -29.58 22.52
C PRO A 246 14.61 -28.62 23.68
N ALA A 247 15.90 -28.52 24.07
CA ALA A 247 16.36 -27.72 25.21
C ALA A 247 15.87 -26.26 25.21
N VAL A 248 15.53 -25.71 24.03
CA VAL A 248 14.83 -24.44 23.88
C VAL A 248 13.33 -24.72 23.73
N LYS A 249 12.53 -24.38 24.75
CA LYS A 249 11.06 -24.43 24.67
C LYS A 249 10.59 -23.50 23.55
N GLN A 250 10.21 -24.08 22.41
CA GLN A 250 9.58 -23.35 21.32
C GLN A 250 8.13 -23.84 21.23
N GLY A 251 7.17 -22.93 21.39
CA GLY A 251 5.77 -23.21 21.09
C GLY A 251 5.56 -23.44 19.58
N LEU A 252 4.30 -23.42 19.13
CA LEU A 252 4.01 -23.44 17.71
C LEU A 252 4.65 -22.24 17.00
N GLN A 253 5.35 -22.51 15.90
CA GLN A 253 5.97 -21.49 15.06
C GLN A 253 5.23 -21.37 13.73
N THR A 254 5.01 -20.14 13.27
CA THR A 254 4.55 -19.91 11.90
C THR A 254 5.70 -20.22 10.95
N LEU A 255 5.58 -21.32 10.20
CA LEU A 255 6.56 -21.71 9.18
C LEU A 255 6.30 -20.97 7.86
N ILE A 256 5.02 -20.89 7.47
CA ILE A 256 4.57 -20.28 6.23
C ILE A 256 3.43 -19.33 6.55
N SER A 257 3.45 -18.15 5.95
CA SER A 257 2.33 -17.21 5.93
C SER A 257 2.05 -16.80 4.50
N ARG A 258 0.81 -16.99 4.04
CA ARG A 258 0.34 -16.66 2.70
C ARG A 258 -0.91 -15.82 2.83
N SER A 259 -0.81 -14.55 2.53
CA SER A 259 -1.97 -13.66 2.48
C SER A 259 -2.34 -13.42 1.03
N GLU A 260 -3.61 -13.62 0.68
CA GLU A 260 -4.10 -13.14 -0.62
C GLU A 260 -3.89 -11.63 -0.68
N ARG A 261 -3.40 -11.18 -1.83
CA ARG A 261 -3.23 -9.77 -2.15
C ARG A 261 -4.49 -9.27 -2.82
N VAL A 262 -4.83 -8.01 -2.56
CA VAL A 262 -6.06 -7.38 -3.03
C VAL A 262 -5.73 -5.98 -3.50
N GLU A 263 -6.21 -5.63 -4.70
CA GLU A 263 -6.20 -4.28 -5.23
C GLU A 263 -7.60 -3.91 -5.75
N PHE A 264 -7.87 -2.61 -5.78
CA PHE A 264 -9.17 -2.06 -6.13
C PHE A 264 -9.11 -1.33 -7.47
N LEU A 265 -10.20 -1.39 -8.22
CA LEU A 265 -10.35 -0.69 -9.48
C LEU A 265 -11.79 -0.22 -9.68
N GLN A 266 -11.99 0.80 -10.50
CA GLN A 266 -13.31 1.13 -11.04
C GLN A 266 -13.66 0.15 -12.16
N TYR A 267 -14.88 -0.38 -12.14
CA TYR A 267 -15.40 -1.30 -13.13
C TYR A 267 -16.78 -0.84 -13.61
N GLY A 268 -16.99 -0.80 -14.92
CA GLY A 268 -18.25 -0.38 -15.54
C GLY A 268 -18.07 0.66 -16.63
N ALA A 269 -19.14 0.93 -17.38
CA ALA A 269 -19.15 1.90 -18.48
C ALA A 269 -19.13 3.34 -17.96
N THR A 270 -18.31 4.21 -18.56
CA THR A 270 -18.21 5.66 -18.23
C THR A 270 -19.49 6.45 -18.50
N ASN A 271 -20.40 5.92 -19.32
CA ASN A 271 -21.57 6.60 -19.88
C ASN A 271 -22.93 6.04 -19.41
N SER A 272 -22.96 5.21 -18.38
CA SER A 272 -24.20 4.74 -17.78
C SER A 272 -24.04 4.62 -16.27
N THR A 273 -25.10 4.94 -15.53
CA THR A 273 -25.25 4.71 -14.09
C THR A 273 -24.78 3.31 -13.70
N GLY A 274 -23.49 3.14 -13.42
CA GLY A 274 -22.88 1.81 -13.46
C GLY A 274 -21.39 1.68 -13.14
N VAL A 275 -20.66 2.76 -12.82
CA VAL A 275 -19.29 2.62 -12.28
C VAL A 275 -19.37 2.06 -10.86
N LYS A 276 -18.83 0.86 -10.68
CA LYS A 276 -18.75 0.12 -9.42
C LYS A 276 -17.30 -0.03 -8.98
N THR A 277 -17.08 -0.21 -7.69
CA THR A 277 -15.78 -0.68 -7.20
C THR A 277 -15.68 -2.18 -7.38
N ALA A 278 -14.61 -2.63 -8.02
CA ALA A 278 -14.25 -4.03 -8.13
C ALA A 278 -13.00 -4.35 -7.30
N VAL A 279 -12.85 -5.64 -7.02
CA VAL A 279 -11.72 -6.20 -6.28
C VAL A 279 -10.98 -7.16 -7.20
N TYR A 280 -9.70 -6.91 -7.44
CA TYR A 280 -8.80 -7.86 -8.05
C TYR A 280 -7.97 -8.51 -6.94
N LYS A 281 -8.06 -9.84 -6.80
CA LYS A 281 -7.32 -10.59 -5.80
C LYS A 281 -6.40 -11.64 -6.42
N TRP A 282 -5.26 -11.92 -5.80
CA TRP A 282 -4.35 -12.98 -6.26
C TRP A 282 -3.55 -13.59 -5.11
N SER A 283 -2.97 -14.77 -5.36
CA SER A 283 -2.02 -15.43 -4.47
C SER A 283 -0.75 -15.80 -5.23
N ASP A 284 0.42 -15.51 -4.64
CA ASP A 284 1.73 -15.77 -5.23
C ASP A 284 1.80 -15.30 -6.71
N SER A 285 2.31 -16.14 -7.60
CA SER A 285 2.38 -15.91 -9.04
C SER A 285 1.15 -16.40 -9.82
N ASN A 286 0.05 -16.78 -9.16
CA ASN A 286 -1.14 -17.30 -9.85
C ASN A 286 -1.94 -16.19 -10.54
N PRO A 287 -2.83 -16.54 -11.49
CA PRO A 287 -3.83 -15.60 -11.99
C PRO A 287 -4.70 -15.02 -10.90
N GLY A 288 -5.04 -13.75 -11.09
CA GLY A 288 -5.98 -13.08 -10.21
C GLY A 288 -7.42 -13.26 -10.66
N GLU A 289 -8.32 -12.98 -9.73
CA GLU A 289 -9.76 -13.06 -9.92
C GLU A 289 -10.38 -11.69 -9.65
N VAL A 290 -11.40 -11.33 -10.44
CA VAL A 290 -12.12 -10.06 -10.30
C VAL A 290 -13.47 -10.31 -9.65
N PHE A 291 -13.80 -9.54 -8.62
CA PHE A 291 -15.10 -9.56 -7.95
C PHE A 291 -15.77 -8.20 -8.04
N VAL A 292 -17.06 -8.21 -8.32
CA VAL A 292 -17.94 -7.04 -8.30
C VAL A 292 -19.20 -7.44 -7.54
N GLU A 293 -19.57 -6.66 -6.52
CA GLU A 293 -20.76 -6.94 -5.68
C GLU A 293 -20.79 -8.39 -5.15
N ASN A 294 -19.62 -8.88 -4.71
CA ASN A 294 -19.41 -10.24 -4.21
C ASN A 294 -19.67 -11.37 -5.24
N GLN A 295 -19.62 -11.06 -6.54
CA GLN A 295 -19.72 -12.04 -7.61
C GLN A 295 -18.43 -12.04 -8.42
N ASN A 296 -17.90 -13.24 -8.72
CA ASN A 296 -16.78 -13.39 -9.63
C ASN A 296 -17.22 -13.01 -11.04
N VAL A 297 -16.50 -12.08 -11.66
CA VAL A 297 -16.77 -11.58 -13.00
C VAL A 297 -15.71 -12.09 -13.96
N ALA A 298 -16.16 -12.70 -15.06
CA ALA A 298 -15.26 -13.09 -16.14
C ALA A 298 -14.81 -11.85 -16.92
N CYS A 299 -13.55 -11.46 -16.75
CA CYS A 299 -12.87 -10.43 -17.54
C CYS A 299 -11.93 -11.08 -18.56
N ASP A 300 -11.86 -10.51 -19.76
CA ASP A 300 -10.85 -10.85 -20.75
C ASP A 300 -9.54 -10.14 -20.38
N VAL A 301 -8.64 -10.86 -19.68
CA VAL A 301 -7.36 -10.31 -19.25
C VAL A 301 -6.38 -10.34 -20.40
N VAL A 302 -6.12 -9.18 -20.99
CA VAL A 302 -5.26 -9.05 -22.16
C VAL A 302 -3.79 -9.21 -21.79
N PHE A 303 -3.38 -8.55 -20.71
CA PHE A 303 -2.04 -8.65 -20.15
C PHE A 303 -2.15 -8.93 -18.66
N GLU A 304 -1.44 -9.94 -18.19
CA GLU A 304 -1.46 -10.31 -16.78
C GLU A 304 -0.06 -10.44 -16.20
N SER A 305 0.27 -9.53 -15.30
CA SER A 305 1.44 -9.65 -14.43
C SER A 305 1.30 -10.85 -13.51
N ARG A 306 2.40 -11.58 -13.32
CA ARG A 306 2.57 -12.68 -12.36
C ARG A 306 3.41 -12.24 -11.15
N HIS A 307 3.68 -10.94 -11.01
CA HIS A 307 4.45 -10.42 -9.90
C HIS A 307 3.72 -10.67 -8.57
N GLU A 308 4.42 -11.26 -7.59
CA GLU A 308 3.77 -11.77 -6.38
C GLU A 308 3.27 -10.67 -5.44
N GLN A 309 3.99 -9.55 -5.37
CA GLN A 309 3.77 -8.54 -4.32
C GLN A 309 2.90 -7.37 -4.75
N SER A 310 2.99 -6.97 -6.02
CA SER A 310 2.42 -5.70 -6.52
C SER A 310 1.89 -5.89 -7.93
N ARG A 311 0.59 -5.67 -8.10
CA ARG A 311 -0.12 -5.71 -9.38
C ARG A 311 -1.10 -4.54 -9.43
N PHE A 312 -1.24 -3.91 -10.58
CA PHE A 312 -2.05 -2.71 -10.78
C PHE A 312 -3.08 -2.99 -11.87
N PRO A 313 -4.29 -3.43 -11.50
CA PRO A 313 -5.36 -3.72 -12.45
C PRO A 313 -5.96 -2.42 -12.98
N VAL A 314 -6.09 -2.32 -14.31
CA VAL A 314 -6.69 -1.17 -14.99
C VAL A 314 -7.64 -1.68 -16.08
N VAL A 315 -8.85 -1.12 -16.11
CA VAL A 315 -9.86 -1.46 -17.11
C VAL A 315 -9.52 -0.77 -18.42
N LEU A 316 -9.41 -1.55 -19.49
CA LEU A 316 -9.26 -1.04 -20.86
C LEU A 316 -10.62 -0.65 -21.44
N ASP A 317 -11.59 -1.57 -21.33
CA ASP A 317 -13.00 -1.35 -21.63
C ASP A 317 -13.86 -2.31 -20.80
N GLU A 318 -15.19 -2.28 -20.96
CA GLU A 318 -16.16 -3.02 -20.12
C GLU A 318 -15.82 -4.51 -19.88
N LYS A 319 -15.07 -5.16 -20.78
CA LYS A 319 -14.69 -6.58 -20.64
C LYS A 319 -13.20 -6.82 -20.57
N ARG A 320 -12.35 -5.89 -21.00
CA ARG A 320 -10.90 -6.11 -21.09
C ARG A 320 -10.15 -5.49 -19.93
N LEU A 321 -9.28 -6.30 -19.32
CA LEU A 321 -8.46 -5.91 -18.17
C LEU A 321 -6.98 -5.99 -18.52
N ILE A 322 -6.21 -5.00 -18.06
CA ILE A 322 -4.76 -5.00 -18.05
C ILE A 322 -4.32 -5.06 -16.58
N VAL A 323 -3.48 -6.03 -16.22
CA VAL A 323 -2.90 -6.12 -14.88
C VAL A 323 -1.41 -5.88 -14.98
N MET A 324 -0.99 -4.65 -14.70
CA MET A 324 0.43 -4.27 -14.77
C MET A 324 1.18 -4.66 -13.51
N GLY A 325 2.47 -4.93 -13.66
CA GLY A 325 3.40 -5.21 -12.56
C GLY A 325 4.84 -5.12 -13.04
N THR A 326 5.77 -5.28 -12.11
CA THR A 326 7.21 -5.09 -12.38
C THR A 326 7.74 -6.07 -13.44
N ASP A 327 7.28 -7.32 -13.41
CA ASP A 327 7.64 -8.34 -14.40
C ASP A 327 7.23 -7.97 -15.84
N LEU A 328 6.02 -7.44 -16.03
CA LEU A 328 5.57 -6.94 -17.34
C LEU A 328 6.34 -5.70 -17.76
N LEU A 329 6.55 -4.74 -16.85
CA LEU A 329 7.34 -3.54 -17.13
C LEU A 329 8.75 -3.93 -17.60
N HIS A 330 9.43 -4.83 -16.88
CA HIS A 330 10.76 -5.33 -17.26
C HIS A 330 10.76 -6.02 -18.62
N SER A 331 9.76 -6.86 -18.88
CA SER A 331 9.60 -7.54 -20.17
C SER A 331 9.49 -6.52 -21.31
N TRP A 332 8.65 -5.50 -21.15
CA TRP A 332 8.43 -4.47 -22.16
C TRP A 332 9.66 -3.58 -22.35
N LEU A 333 10.31 -3.12 -21.27
CA LEU A 333 11.55 -2.35 -21.36
C LEU A 333 12.66 -3.14 -22.07
N ARG A 334 12.80 -4.43 -21.76
CA ARG A 334 13.76 -5.33 -22.42
C ARG A 334 13.48 -5.50 -23.90
N LEU A 335 12.20 -5.65 -24.30
CA LEU A 335 11.80 -5.70 -25.71
C LEU A 335 12.26 -4.45 -26.48
N HIS A 336 12.28 -3.30 -25.82
CA HIS A 336 12.74 -2.03 -26.38
C HIS A 336 14.22 -1.70 -26.12
N LYS A 337 15.00 -2.64 -25.56
CA LYS A 337 16.42 -2.46 -25.20
C LYS A 337 16.66 -1.26 -24.27
N LEU A 338 15.75 -1.06 -23.32
CA LEU A 338 15.87 -0.06 -22.27
C LEU A 338 16.37 -0.73 -20.98
N ASP A 339 17.03 0.05 -20.13
CA ASP A 339 17.40 -0.39 -18.79
C ASP A 339 16.14 -0.63 -17.96
N HIS A 340 16.15 -1.71 -17.19
CA HIS A 340 15.01 -2.22 -16.43
C HIS A 340 15.40 -2.65 -15.01
N GLU A 341 16.69 -2.76 -14.68
CA GLU A 341 17.13 -3.37 -13.41
C GLU A 341 16.67 -2.59 -12.17
N ASN A 342 16.56 -1.26 -12.28
CA ASN A 342 16.16 -0.38 -11.18
C ASN A 342 14.69 0.09 -11.28
N SER A 343 13.91 -0.46 -12.20
CA SER A 343 12.54 0.01 -12.44
C SER A 343 11.52 -0.90 -11.73
N GLU A 344 10.76 -0.37 -10.79
CA GLU A 344 9.66 -1.11 -10.14
C GLU A 344 8.32 -0.43 -10.42
N CYS A 345 7.36 -1.21 -10.93
CA CYS A 345 6.01 -0.71 -11.19
C CYS A 345 5.37 -0.28 -9.87
N THR A 346 5.14 1.02 -9.71
CA THR A 346 4.61 1.62 -8.47
C THR A 346 3.20 2.17 -8.65
N PHE A 347 2.90 2.74 -9.80
CA PHE A 347 1.53 3.09 -10.20
C PHE A 347 1.32 2.77 -11.66
N SER A 348 0.08 2.45 -12.03
CA SER A 348 -0.33 2.32 -13.42
C SER A 348 -1.69 2.97 -13.64
N SER A 349 -1.83 3.63 -14.78
CA SER A 349 -3.07 4.32 -15.16
C SER A 349 -3.22 4.33 -16.67
N LEU A 350 -4.44 4.21 -17.15
CA LEU A 350 -4.74 4.10 -18.57
C LEU A 350 -5.59 5.29 -19.00
N VAL A 351 -5.16 5.93 -20.08
CA VAL A 351 -5.77 7.13 -20.62
C VAL A 351 -6.18 6.89 -22.08
N PRO A 352 -7.40 7.25 -22.52
CA PRO A 352 -7.77 7.16 -23.93
C PRO A 352 -6.96 8.16 -24.79
N VAL A 353 -6.54 7.75 -26.00
CA VAL A 353 -5.78 8.59 -26.95
C VAL A 353 -6.34 8.42 -28.37
N GLY A 354 -6.94 9.48 -28.90
CA GLY A 354 -7.56 9.47 -30.23
C GLY A 354 -8.78 8.54 -30.33
N ASN A 355 -9.24 8.26 -31.55
CA ASN A 355 -10.50 7.54 -31.78
C ASN A 355 -10.45 6.02 -31.47
N SER A 356 -9.28 5.48 -31.09
CA SER A 356 -9.06 4.02 -31.09
C SER A 356 -7.90 3.49 -30.24
N GLY A 357 -7.08 4.36 -29.64
CA GLY A 357 -5.91 3.94 -28.87
C GLY A 357 -6.03 4.29 -27.39
N HIS A 358 -5.17 3.68 -26.58
CA HIS A 358 -4.98 4.08 -25.19
C HIS A 358 -3.49 4.28 -24.90
N ALA A 359 -3.18 5.20 -23.99
CA ALA A 359 -1.87 5.36 -23.40
C ALA A 359 -1.89 4.77 -21.99
N LEU A 360 -1.09 3.72 -21.79
CA LEU A 360 -0.83 3.14 -20.50
C LEU A 360 0.41 3.80 -19.90
N PHE A 361 0.19 4.53 -18.81
CA PHE A 361 1.23 5.16 -18.02
C PHE A 361 1.65 4.24 -16.89
N VAL A 362 2.96 4.09 -16.71
CA VAL A 362 3.56 3.34 -15.61
C VAL A 362 4.58 4.24 -14.94
N TYR A 363 4.31 4.59 -13.69
CA TYR A 363 5.29 5.28 -12.86
C TYR A 363 6.17 4.25 -12.15
N SER A 364 7.47 4.50 -12.20
CA SER A 364 8.50 3.64 -11.64
C SER A 364 9.28 4.36 -10.55
N ALA A 365 9.42 3.66 -9.41
CA ALA A 365 10.28 4.04 -8.30
C ALA A 365 11.28 2.89 -8.07
N PRO A 366 12.50 3.16 -7.57
CA PRO A 366 13.03 4.45 -7.12
C PRO A 366 13.61 5.35 -8.22
N ASP A 367 13.65 4.92 -9.48
CA ASP A 367 14.28 5.67 -10.58
C ASP A 367 13.54 6.95 -11.01
N ASN A 368 12.33 7.18 -10.47
CA ASN A 368 11.47 8.35 -10.65
C ASN A 368 11.14 8.64 -12.13
N SER A 369 10.87 7.57 -12.88
CA SER A 369 10.58 7.60 -14.31
C SER A 369 9.10 7.35 -14.58
N LEU A 370 8.52 8.14 -15.49
CA LEU A 370 7.20 7.90 -16.06
C LEU A 370 7.37 7.30 -17.46
N PHE A 371 6.86 6.09 -17.65
CA PHE A 371 6.83 5.39 -18.94
C PHE A 371 5.43 5.50 -19.56
N ARG A 372 5.36 5.71 -20.88
CA ARG A 372 4.10 5.63 -21.64
C ARG A 372 4.20 4.62 -22.76
N PHE A 373 3.34 3.61 -22.67
CA PHE A 373 3.11 2.59 -23.68
C PHE A 373 1.81 2.89 -24.40
N ARG A 374 1.76 2.71 -25.72
CA ARG A 374 0.52 2.82 -26.49
C ARG A 374 -0.09 1.45 -26.68
N ILE A 375 -1.38 1.34 -26.42
CA ILE A 375 -2.19 0.14 -26.58
C ILE A 375 -3.17 0.39 -27.73
N ASP A 376 -3.20 -0.50 -28.72
CA ASP A 376 -4.10 -0.41 -29.86
C ASP A 376 -5.52 -0.98 -29.56
N GLU A 377 -6.44 -0.88 -30.53
CA GLU A 377 -7.81 -1.40 -30.40
C GLU A 377 -7.87 -2.91 -30.14
N LYS A 378 -6.88 -3.65 -30.61
CA LYS A 378 -6.76 -5.11 -30.42
C LYS A 378 -6.07 -5.45 -29.11
N ALA A 379 -5.80 -4.43 -28.29
CA ALA A 379 -5.08 -4.50 -27.04
C ALA A 379 -3.65 -5.04 -27.20
N GLY A 380 -3.00 -4.76 -28.33
CA GLY A 380 -1.57 -4.95 -28.53
C GLY A 380 -0.76 -3.73 -28.07
N VAL A 381 0.43 -3.97 -27.51
CA VAL A 381 1.40 -2.88 -27.28
C VAL A 381 1.98 -2.47 -28.63
N ILE A 382 1.83 -1.20 -29.00
CA ILE A 382 2.44 -0.66 -30.21
C ILE A 382 3.95 -0.67 -30.02
N ASN A 383 4.66 -1.37 -30.91
CA ASN A 383 6.12 -1.60 -30.84
C ASN A 383 6.98 -0.33 -31.07
N GLU A 384 6.39 0.86 -31.02
CA GLU A 384 7.14 2.12 -30.94
C GLU A 384 7.90 2.19 -29.62
N LYS A 385 9.09 2.77 -29.62
CA LYS A 385 9.86 2.96 -28.38
C LYS A 385 9.01 3.76 -27.38
N PRO A 386 8.84 3.28 -26.13
CA PRO A 386 8.03 3.98 -25.15
C PRO A 386 8.62 5.36 -24.87
N GLN A 387 7.75 6.32 -24.60
CA GLN A 387 8.21 7.63 -24.13
C GLN A 387 8.56 7.54 -22.65
N ILE A 388 9.60 8.27 -22.25
CA ILE A 388 10.13 8.27 -20.89
C ILE A 388 10.37 9.71 -20.46
N VAL A 389 9.84 10.08 -19.29
CA VAL A 389 10.11 11.37 -18.64
C VAL A 389 10.59 11.13 -17.22
N LYS A 390 11.63 11.83 -16.80
CA LYS A 390 12.02 11.92 -15.39
C LYS A 390 11.24 13.04 -14.72
N LEU A 391 10.53 12.71 -13.65
CA LEU A 391 9.74 13.69 -12.91
C LEU A 391 10.63 14.53 -12.00
N SER A 392 10.29 15.81 -11.83
CA SER A 392 10.97 16.72 -10.89
C SER A 392 10.46 16.59 -9.45
N PHE A 393 9.43 15.76 -9.25
CA PHE A 393 8.80 15.44 -7.97
C PHE A 393 8.60 13.92 -7.89
N THR A 394 8.28 13.40 -6.70
CA THR A 394 7.97 11.99 -6.48
C THR A 394 6.48 11.82 -6.27
N PRO A 395 5.74 11.24 -7.23
CA PRO A 395 4.32 10.92 -7.06
C PRO A 395 4.07 10.05 -5.82
N SER A 396 3.05 10.43 -5.06
CA SER A 396 2.47 9.62 -3.98
C SER A 396 1.13 9.01 -4.39
N SER A 397 0.54 9.49 -5.50
CA SER A 397 -0.67 8.96 -6.11
C SER A 397 -0.71 9.31 -7.60
N MET A 398 -1.37 8.47 -8.39
CA MET A 398 -1.59 8.68 -9.82
C MET A 398 -2.99 8.19 -10.19
N THR A 399 -3.74 9.00 -10.94
CA THR A 399 -5.10 8.67 -11.42
C THR A 399 -5.38 9.36 -12.75
N THR A 400 -6.57 9.16 -13.33
CA THR A 400 -7.04 9.88 -14.52
C THR A 400 -8.21 10.80 -14.17
N ASP A 401 -8.32 11.93 -14.88
CA ASP A 401 -9.56 12.72 -14.88
C ASP A 401 -10.56 12.23 -15.94
N HIS A 402 -11.71 12.89 -16.02
CA HIS A 402 -12.77 12.56 -16.96
C HIS A 402 -12.45 12.97 -18.41
N ASP A 403 -11.54 13.93 -18.60
CA ASP A 403 -11.08 14.44 -19.90
C ASP A 403 -9.99 13.55 -20.52
N GLY A 404 -9.57 12.50 -19.81
CA GLY A 404 -8.47 11.64 -20.24
C GLY A 404 -7.11 12.30 -20.04
N ASN A 405 -6.93 13.09 -19.01
CA ASN A 405 -5.61 13.53 -18.55
C ASN A 405 -5.12 12.65 -17.40
N LEU A 406 -3.80 12.59 -17.27
CA LEU A 406 -3.12 11.93 -16.17
C LEU A 406 -2.92 12.93 -15.03
N VAL A 407 -3.27 12.52 -13.82
CA VAL A 407 -3.23 13.36 -12.62
C VAL A 407 -2.26 12.75 -11.62
N PHE A 408 -1.39 13.58 -11.06
CA PHE A 408 -0.44 13.20 -10.02
C PHE A 408 -0.67 13.96 -8.74
N GLY A 409 -0.52 13.27 -7.61
CA GLY A 409 -0.43 13.87 -6.29
C GLY A 409 0.98 13.70 -5.73
N SER A 410 1.54 14.73 -5.12
CA SER A 410 2.89 14.67 -4.52
C SER A 410 3.04 15.59 -3.32
N PHE A 411 3.79 15.12 -2.32
CA PHE A 411 4.15 15.93 -1.16
C PHE A 411 5.32 16.87 -1.47
N SER A 412 5.24 18.09 -0.96
CA SER A 412 6.37 19.01 -0.93
C SER A 412 6.46 19.74 0.42
N VAL A 413 7.60 20.35 0.67
CA VAL A 413 7.86 21.14 1.87
C VAL A 413 8.32 22.55 1.50
N TRP A 414 8.01 23.52 2.36
CA TRP A 414 8.49 24.88 2.26
C TRP A 414 8.92 25.43 3.62
N PRO A 415 10.13 25.99 3.74
CA PRO A 415 11.22 25.92 2.75
C PRO A 415 11.68 24.48 2.50
N LEU A 416 12.44 24.26 1.41
CA LEU A 416 12.94 22.94 1.01
C LEU A 416 13.99 22.39 1.99
N SER A 417 14.80 23.28 2.54
CA SER A 417 15.82 23.03 3.57
C SER A 417 15.64 24.00 4.73
N LEU A 418 16.37 23.77 5.82
CA LEU A 418 16.52 24.72 6.93
C LEU A 418 18.01 24.97 7.22
N ASP A 419 18.84 24.90 6.18
CA ASP A 419 20.29 24.84 6.34
C ASP A 419 20.94 26.22 6.34
N ASP A 420 20.30 27.21 5.71
CA ASP A 420 20.80 28.58 5.62
C ASP A 420 19.94 29.60 6.40
N ASP A 421 20.48 30.81 6.54
CA ASP A 421 19.85 31.85 7.32
C ASP A 421 18.56 32.39 6.64
N GLU A 422 18.42 32.32 5.31
CA GLU A 422 17.21 32.78 4.61
C GLU A 422 16.05 31.80 4.85
N ASP A 423 16.30 30.50 4.72
CA ASP A 423 15.36 29.43 5.03
C ASP A 423 14.87 29.52 6.49
N ILE A 424 15.80 29.75 7.43
CA ILE A 424 15.46 29.91 8.85
C ILE A 424 14.58 31.14 9.06
N VAL A 425 14.94 32.29 8.49
CA VAL A 425 14.15 33.53 8.57
C VAL A 425 12.73 33.32 8.07
N MET A 426 12.57 32.60 6.96
CA MET A 426 11.27 32.34 6.34
C MET A 426 10.39 31.40 7.15
N SER A 427 10.97 30.68 8.12
CA SER A 427 10.30 29.64 8.89
C SER A 427 10.02 30.05 10.33
N VAL A 428 10.45 31.22 10.79
CA VAL A 428 10.29 31.63 12.20
C VAL A 428 8.82 31.81 12.57
N GLU A 429 8.37 31.02 13.55
CA GLU A 429 7.03 31.11 14.15
C GLU A 429 7.07 31.89 15.47
N ALA A 430 8.08 31.64 16.30
CA ALA A 430 8.22 32.26 17.61
C ALA A 430 9.68 32.38 18.04
N ILE A 431 9.97 33.38 18.86
CA ILE A 431 11.27 33.60 19.47
C ILE A 431 11.06 33.84 20.96
N GLU A 432 11.74 33.06 21.79
CA GLU A 432 11.76 33.23 23.23
C GLU A 432 13.18 33.53 23.69
N LEU A 433 13.39 34.72 24.26
CA LEU A 433 14.68 35.15 24.79
C LEU A 433 14.56 35.41 26.29
N THR A 434 15.54 34.92 27.04
CA THR A 434 15.62 35.11 28.49
C THR A 434 17.06 35.43 28.91
N PRO A 435 17.26 36.29 29.93
CA PRO A 435 18.57 36.48 30.52
C PRO A 435 19.14 35.15 31.03
N LEU A 436 20.44 34.90 30.83
CA LEU A 436 21.11 33.68 31.28
C LEU A 436 21.01 33.52 32.82
N LYS A 437 20.99 34.65 33.54
CA LYS A 437 20.75 34.77 34.98
C LYS A 437 20.01 36.09 35.22
N SER A 438 19.32 36.24 36.35
CA SER A 438 18.51 37.43 36.68
C SER A 438 19.25 38.77 36.52
N ASP A 439 20.57 38.78 36.72
CA ASP A 439 21.42 39.98 36.59
C ASP A 439 22.42 39.91 35.40
N SER A 440 22.29 38.91 34.53
CA SER A 440 23.19 38.74 33.37
C SER A 440 22.77 39.63 32.21
N LYS A 441 23.77 40.17 31.51
CA LYS A 441 23.58 40.83 30.19
C LYS A 441 23.61 39.84 29.02
N ASP A 442 24.04 38.60 29.27
CA ASP A 442 23.98 37.54 28.28
C ASP A 442 22.55 37.00 28.19
N VAL A 443 22.11 36.72 26.97
CA VAL A 443 20.77 36.25 26.66
C VAL A 443 20.85 34.87 26.04
N GLN A 444 20.02 33.96 26.54
CA GLN A 444 19.79 32.66 25.93
C GLN A 444 18.35 32.55 25.49
N GLY A 445 18.10 31.77 24.45
CA GLY A 445 16.76 31.65 23.93
C GLY A 445 16.59 30.51 22.96
N THR A 446 15.37 30.44 22.44
CA THR A 446 14.99 29.46 21.44
C THR A 446 14.23 30.16 20.31
N ILE A 447 14.51 29.75 19.08
CA ILE A 447 13.74 30.13 17.90
C ILE A 447 12.97 28.88 17.47
N LEU A 448 11.65 28.97 17.46
CA LEU A 448 10.77 27.96 16.92
C LEU A 448 10.57 28.23 15.42
N LEU A 449 10.81 27.21 14.61
CA LEU A 449 10.64 27.23 13.17
C LEU A 449 9.51 26.28 12.77
N ALA A 450 8.72 26.64 11.76
CA ALA A 450 7.80 25.73 11.10
C ALA A 450 8.20 25.51 9.64
N GLN A 451 8.39 24.23 9.29
CA GLN A 451 8.46 23.79 7.91
C GLN A 451 7.07 23.32 7.49
N GLN A 452 6.53 23.99 6.49
CA GLN A 452 5.17 23.80 6.02
C GLN A 452 5.11 22.65 4.99
N HIS A 453 4.17 21.71 5.17
CA HIS A 453 3.95 20.59 4.25
C HIS A 453 2.74 20.84 3.36
N TYR A 454 2.92 20.59 2.07
CA TYR A 454 1.86 20.69 1.07
C TYR A 454 1.62 19.36 0.37
N PHE A 455 0.39 19.15 -0.05
CA PHE A 455 0.05 18.16 -1.06
C PHE A 455 -0.32 18.88 -2.35
N ASN A 456 0.41 18.57 -3.43
CA ASN A 456 0.34 19.26 -4.71
C ASN A 456 -0.32 18.36 -5.75
N VAL A 457 -1.07 18.98 -6.66
CA VAL A 457 -1.67 18.32 -7.82
C VAL A 457 -0.97 18.78 -9.09
N TYR A 458 -0.62 17.81 -9.93
CA TYR A 458 -0.07 18.04 -11.26
C TYR A 458 -0.93 17.32 -12.30
N LEU A 459 -0.99 17.89 -13.50
CA LEU A 459 -1.77 17.38 -14.63
C LEU A 459 -0.85 17.18 -15.83
N ALA A 460 -0.96 16.04 -16.51
CA ALA A 460 -0.30 15.78 -17.79
C ALA A 460 -1.34 15.32 -18.81
N THR A 461 -1.35 15.96 -19.98
CA THR A 461 -2.21 15.54 -21.09
C THR A 461 -1.75 14.20 -21.66
N PRO A 462 -2.61 13.46 -22.37
CA PRO A 462 -2.20 12.22 -23.02
C PRO A 462 -1.06 12.39 -24.03
N GLU A 463 -0.97 13.57 -24.66
CA GLU A 463 0.04 13.89 -25.67
C GLU A 463 1.36 14.38 -25.07
N SER A 464 1.29 15.25 -24.04
CA SER A 464 2.43 15.80 -23.31
C SER A 464 2.66 15.10 -21.96
N MET A 465 3.81 14.43 -21.81
CA MET A 465 4.19 13.77 -20.56
C MET A 465 4.84 14.71 -19.52
N SER A 466 4.88 16.01 -19.77
CA SER A 466 5.44 17.00 -18.83
C SER A 466 4.33 17.49 -17.92
N PRO A 467 4.27 17.09 -16.63
CA PRO A 467 3.16 17.47 -15.77
C PRO A 467 3.24 18.96 -15.40
N GLU A 468 2.12 19.65 -15.53
CA GLU A 468 1.93 21.04 -15.12
C GLU A 468 1.35 21.09 -13.71
N TRP A 469 1.85 22.01 -12.87
CA TRP A 469 1.34 22.19 -11.52
C TRP A 469 0.01 22.95 -11.54
N LEU A 470 -1.03 22.40 -10.90
CA LEU A 470 -2.35 23.04 -10.82
C LEU A 470 -2.57 23.78 -9.51
N GLY A 471 -2.21 23.15 -8.40
CA GLY A 471 -2.52 23.70 -7.08
C GLY A 471 -2.06 22.82 -5.93
N ARG A 472 -2.37 23.25 -4.72
CA ARG A 472 -1.97 22.57 -3.49
C ARG A 472 -2.90 22.87 -2.32
N ILE A 473 -2.88 21.99 -1.33
CA ILE A 473 -3.37 22.27 0.04
C ILE A 473 -2.24 22.24 1.04
N ASN A 474 -2.39 23.06 2.08
CA ASN A 474 -1.63 22.93 3.31
C ASN A 474 -2.16 21.73 4.10
N ILE A 475 -1.31 20.75 4.38
CA ILE A 475 -1.68 19.52 5.12
C ILE A 475 -1.14 19.49 6.55
N GLY A 476 -0.28 20.45 6.91
CA GLY A 476 0.31 20.55 8.23
C GLY A 476 1.75 21.05 8.19
N ARG A 477 2.45 20.91 9.32
CA ARG A 477 3.81 21.41 9.50
C ARG A 477 4.64 20.52 10.41
N HIS A 478 5.96 20.56 10.22
CA HIS A 478 6.93 20.05 11.19
C HIS A 478 7.58 21.22 11.90
N PHE A 479 7.78 21.07 13.21
CA PHE A 479 8.41 22.09 14.02
C PHE A 479 9.87 21.77 14.26
N TYR A 480 10.71 22.78 14.13
CA TYR A 480 12.13 22.73 14.43
C TYR A 480 12.47 23.80 15.45
N GLN A 481 13.55 23.58 16.19
CA GLN A 481 14.01 24.54 17.18
C GLN A 481 15.50 24.79 17.03
N CYS A 482 15.87 26.06 17.07
CA CYS A 482 17.24 26.50 17.23
C CYS A 482 17.44 27.09 18.63
N LYS A 483 18.57 26.80 19.26
CA LYS A 483 19.01 27.49 20.47
C LYS A 483 19.84 28.70 20.07
N VAL A 484 19.58 29.82 20.73
CA VAL A 484 20.29 31.08 20.53
C VAL A 484 21.00 31.45 21.82
N PHE A 485 22.25 31.89 21.68
CA PHE A 485 23.01 32.53 22.75
C PHE A 485 23.62 33.83 22.22
N LEU A 486 23.38 34.92 22.93
CA LEU A 486 23.89 36.24 22.64
C LEU A 486 24.70 36.73 23.85
N ALA A 487 26.00 36.89 23.68
CA ALA A 487 26.87 37.51 24.67
C ALA A 487 26.53 39.00 24.82
N ALA A 488 26.76 39.55 26.01
CA ALA A 488 26.47 40.92 26.38
C ALA A 488 26.91 41.96 25.32
N GLN A 489 25.95 42.50 24.56
CA GLN A 489 26.16 43.64 23.66
C GLN A 489 25.34 44.86 24.12
N GLN A 490 25.92 46.06 23.97
CA GLN A 490 25.42 47.35 24.47
C GLN A 490 24.23 47.95 23.70
N SER A 491 23.57 47.20 22.82
CA SER A 491 22.45 47.69 22.01
C SER A 491 21.14 47.01 22.39
N ASN A 492 20.04 47.78 22.36
CA ASN A 492 18.69 47.25 22.51
C ASN A 492 18.50 46.07 21.55
N LEU A 493 18.09 44.91 22.07
CA LEU A 493 17.73 43.75 21.26
C LEU A 493 16.66 44.18 20.24
N THR A 494 17.00 44.00 18.97
CA THR A 494 16.10 44.24 17.85
C THR A 494 14.98 43.21 17.84
N SER A 495 13.77 43.63 17.45
CA SER A 495 12.66 42.73 17.18
C SER A 495 12.73 42.11 15.77
N ASP A 496 13.68 42.54 14.93
CA ASP A 496 13.86 41.98 13.59
C ASP A 496 14.59 40.63 13.67
N VAL A 497 13.87 39.58 13.27
CA VAL A 497 14.36 38.19 13.19
C VAL A 497 15.63 38.08 12.35
N ARG A 498 15.73 38.83 11.24
CA ARG A 498 16.90 38.80 10.34
C ARG A 498 18.14 39.32 11.03
N GLU A 499 17.98 40.42 11.77
CA GLU A 499 19.08 41.00 12.53
C GLU A 499 19.47 40.12 13.72
N LEU A 500 18.50 39.47 14.37
CA LEU A 500 18.76 38.53 15.47
C LEU A 500 19.53 37.30 15.00
N ILE A 501 19.17 36.71 13.86
CA ILE A 501 19.90 35.57 13.28
C ILE A 501 21.32 36.00 12.88
N LYS A 502 21.47 37.15 12.20
CA LYS A 502 22.79 37.71 11.87
C LYS A 502 23.64 37.94 13.12
N LEU A 503 23.06 38.51 14.18
CA LEU A 503 23.72 38.74 15.45
C LEU A 503 24.15 37.41 16.10
N ALA A 504 23.30 36.38 16.06
CA ALA A 504 23.62 35.07 16.60
C ALA A 504 24.80 34.37 15.89
N ARG A 505 25.17 34.82 14.68
CA ARG A 505 26.33 34.33 13.91
C ARG A 505 27.62 35.13 14.15
N THR A 506 27.58 36.25 14.87
CA THR A 506 28.79 37.05 15.16
C THR A 506 29.66 36.40 16.24
N THR A 507 30.97 36.71 16.24
CA THR A 507 31.93 36.17 17.21
C THR A 507 31.47 36.40 18.66
N GLY A 508 31.44 35.33 19.45
CA GLY A 508 30.96 35.36 20.84
C GLY A 508 29.49 34.97 21.03
N ASN A 509 28.71 34.90 19.95
CA ASN A 509 27.32 34.44 19.93
C ASN A 509 27.23 33.04 19.31
N SER A 510 26.06 32.40 19.41
CA SER A 510 25.79 31.16 18.68
C SER A 510 24.32 30.97 18.31
N LEU A 511 24.12 30.30 17.17
CA LEU A 511 22.85 29.75 16.72
C LEU A 511 23.06 28.26 16.44
N SER A 512 22.35 27.38 17.14
CA SER A 512 22.43 25.94 16.87
C SER A 512 21.78 25.59 15.54
N ALA A 513 22.16 24.45 14.96
CA ALA A 513 21.42 23.88 13.84
C ALA A 513 19.95 23.59 14.24
N PRO A 514 19.00 23.67 13.30
CA PRO A 514 17.60 23.31 13.55
C PRO A 514 17.48 21.85 13.98
N ARG A 515 16.79 21.62 15.11
CA ARG A 515 16.46 20.28 15.58
C ARG A 515 14.97 20.05 15.45
N ARG A 516 14.57 19.03 14.67
CA ARG A 516 13.16 18.59 14.59
C ARG A 516 12.67 18.22 15.98
N GLN A 517 11.53 18.77 16.38
CA GLN A 517 10.88 18.44 17.64
C GLN A 517 10.10 17.14 17.48
N SER A 518 9.94 16.41 18.57
CA SER A 518 9.04 15.24 18.62
C SER A 518 7.58 15.68 18.77
N ASP A 519 6.63 14.80 18.47
CA ASP A 519 5.19 15.06 18.70
C ASP A 519 4.87 15.18 20.21
N GLN A 520 5.72 14.65 21.09
CA GLN A 520 5.61 14.85 22.54
C GLN A 520 6.00 16.29 22.96
N GLU A 521 7.00 16.87 22.31
CA GLU A 521 7.48 18.23 22.58
C GLU A 521 6.59 19.29 21.91
N GLN A 522 6.07 18.99 20.71
CA GLN A 522 5.17 19.86 19.95
C GLN A 522 4.05 19.02 19.31
N PRO A 523 2.90 18.87 20.00
CA PRO A 523 1.78 18.08 19.49
C PRO A 523 1.17 18.64 18.21
N GLY A 524 0.69 17.74 17.35
CA GLY A 524 -0.02 18.11 16.12
C GLY A 524 0.91 18.32 14.93
N GLN A 525 2.10 17.72 14.97
CA GLN A 525 2.96 17.67 13.79
C GLN A 525 2.34 16.85 12.68
N PHE A 526 2.62 17.24 11.44
CA PHE A 526 2.18 16.49 10.28
C PHE A 526 2.76 15.07 10.28
N VAL A 527 1.91 14.08 10.04
CA VAL A 527 2.32 12.69 9.83
C VAL A 527 2.10 12.35 8.37
N LEU A 528 3.13 11.81 7.72
CA LEU A 528 3.01 11.34 6.34
C LEU A 528 2.06 10.13 6.31
N PRO A 529 1.04 10.10 5.43
CA PRO A 529 0.17 8.94 5.31
C PRO A 529 0.93 7.74 4.72
N ASP A 530 0.45 6.54 5.03
CA ASP A 530 1.01 5.28 4.52
C ASP A 530 0.75 5.14 3.01
N ARG A 531 -0.41 5.60 2.56
CA ARG A 531 -0.82 5.63 1.14
C ARG A 531 -1.68 6.84 0.84
N VAL A 532 -1.67 7.26 -0.42
CA VAL A 532 -2.55 8.33 -0.93
C VAL A 532 -3.32 7.82 -2.14
N HIS A 533 -4.61 8.10 -2.17
CA HIS A 533 -5.47 7.84 -3.33
C HIS A 533 -6.09 9.16 -3.80
N MET A 534 -6.29 9.31 -5.10
CA MET A 534 -6.92 10.50 -5.66
C MET A 534 -8.17 10.14 -6.45
N ALA A 535 -9.17 11.01 -6.34
CA ALA A 535 -10.35 10.99 -7.18
C ALA A 535 -10.61 12.40 -7.71
N VAL A 536 -11.22 12.46 -8.89
CA VAL A 536 -11.48 13.68 -9.64
C VAL A 536 -12.98 13.76 -9.89
N SER A 537 -13.60 14.92 -9.64
CA SER A 537 -15.02 15.09 -9.97
C SER A 537 -15.23 15.03 -11.48
N LYS A 538 -16.45 14.67 -11.88
CA LYS A 538 -16.90 14.98 -13.23
C LYS A 538 -17.07 16.48 -13.39
#